data_AF-A0A662INQ0-F1
#
_entry.id   AF-A0A662INQ0-F1
#
_cell.length_a   1.000
_cell.length_b   1.000
_cell.length_c   1.000
_cell.angle_alpha   90.00
_cell.angle_beta   90.00
_cell.angle_gamma   90.00
#
_symmetry.space_group_name_H-M   'P 1'
#
loop_
_entity.id
_entity.type
_entity.pdbx_description
1 polymer ?
#
loop_
_entity_poly.entity_id
_entity_poly.type
_entity_poly.pdbx_seq_one_letter_code
_entity_poly.pdbx_strand_id
1 'polypeptide(L)'
;GLEKIVVNIISNPNIRFLIVCGIEVTGHVTGGSFKSLHEKGIDPASKKINGAPGAIPYVEHLTVEAVERFQKQVQFIDMIGVEDIEKIKAKVEELVAQDPGAYPEPPFIIELEKKEVEEVAGLKLPLAPVIPPSISTLSTLLDDIKYRVQLIGRERRLTTAIGTTRAWGIVAGMALAFLFLGLLAFMIFAGGGG
;
A
#
# COMPACT_ATOMS: atom_id res chain seq x y z
N GLY A 1 7.10 -11.49 -6.20
CA GLY A 1 6.85 -11.26 -4.76
C GLY A 1 6.83 -12.58 -4.01
N LEU A 2 5.86 -13.42 -4.35
CA LEU A 2 5.66 -14.75 -3.78
C LEU A 2 6.94 -15.61 -3.72
N GLU A 3 7.71 -15.69 -4.82
CA GLU A 3 8.93 -16.52 -4.87
C GLU A 3 9.95 -16.16 -3.78
N LYS A 4 10.17 -14.86 -3.54
CA LYS A 4 11.12 -14.39 -2.53
C LYS A 4 10.70 -14.79 -1.11
N ILE A 5 9.40 -14.74 -0.84
CA ILE A 5 8.84 -15.13 0.46
C ILE A 5 9.04 -16.64 0.66
N VAL A 6 8.71 -17.46 -0.36
CA VAL A 6 8.90 -18.91 -0.31
C VAL A 6 10.36 -19.27 -0.05
N VAL A 7 11.30 -18.69 -0.81
CA VAL A 7 12.74 -18.93 -0.64
C VAL A 7 13.24 -18.55 0.76
N ASN A 8 12.77 -17.42 1.30
CA ASN A 8 13.15 -16.99 2.66
C ASN A 8 12.54 -17.88 3.75
N ILE A 9 11.40 -18.52 3.50
CA ILE A 9 10.77 -19.44 4.45
C ILE A 9 11.53 -20.77 4.47
N ILE A 10 11.75 -21.37 3.30
CA ILE A 10 12.40 -22.70 3.21
C ILE A 10 13.88 -22.66 3.61
N SER A 11 14.53 -21.48 3.60
CA SER A 11 15.88 -21.29 4.11
C SER A 11 15.95 -21.20 5.64
N ASN A 12 14.82 -21.11 6.35
CA ASN A 12 14.77 -21.14 7.81
C ASN A 12 13.82 -22.25 8.31
N PRO A 13 14.36 -23.41 8.73
CA PRO A 13 13.56 -24.53 9.24
C PRO A 13 12.71 -24.22 10.47
N ASN A 14 12.99 -23.14 11.20
CA ASN A 14 12.21 -22.73 12.37
C ASN A 14 10.87 -22.08 11.98
N ILE A 15 10.70 -21.66 10.73
CA ILE A 15 9.43 -21.07 10.29
C ILE A 15 8.48 -22.22 9.94
N ARG A 16 7.49 -22.44 10.82
CA ARG A 16 6.50 -23.53 10.72
C ARG A 16 5.09 -23.05 10.40
N PHE A 17 4.83 -21.75 10.48
CA PHE A 17 3.52 -21.17 10.23
C PHE A 17 3.65 -19.97 9.28
N LEU A 18 2.71 -19.87 8.33
CA LEU A 18 2.56 -18.71 7.47
C LEU A 18 1.14 -18.18 7.62
N ILE A 19 1.00 -17.03 8.28
CA ILE A 19 -0.27 -16.29 8.36
C ILE A 19 -0.32 -15.32 7.18
N VAL A 20 -1.37 -15.42 6.38
CA VAL A 20 -1.66 -14.42 5.33
C VAL A 20 -2.86 -13.59 5.78
N CYS A 21 -2.61 -12.31 6.04
CA CYS A 21 -3.59 -11.34 6.53
C CYS A 21 -3.58 -10.05 5.71
N GLY A 22 -4.51 -9.14 6.00
CA GLY A 22 -4.69 -7.86 5.30
C GLY A 22 -5.63 -7.93 4.10
N ILE A 23 -5.96 -6.76 3.54
CA ILE A 23 -6.82 -6.67 2.35
C ILE A 23 -6.12 -7.30 1.14
N GLU A 24 -6.87 -8.10 0.40
CA GLU A 24 -6.42 -8.76 -0.81
C GLU A 24 -6.20 -7.74 -1.95
N VAL A 25 -5.12 -7.92 -2.73
CA VAL A 25 -4.80 -7.03 -3.85
C VAL A 25 -5.67 -7.37 -5.05
N THR A 26 -6.44 -6.41 -5.55
CA THR A 26 -7.30 -6.57 -6.73
C THR A 26 -6.48 -6.95 -7.97
N GLY A 27 -6.93 -7.95 -8.72
CA GLY A 27 -6.27 -8.45 -9.93
C GLY A 27 -5.13 -9.43 -9.68
N HIS A 28 -4.18 -9.10 -8.80
CA HIS A 28 -3.10 -10.02 -8.45
C HIS A 28 -3.55 -11.16 -7.52
N VAL A 29 -4.52 -10.89 -6.63
CA VAL A 29 -5.11 -11.84 -5.68
C VAL A 29 -4.02 -12.71 -5.01
N THR A 30 -3.12 -12.02 -4.31
CA THR A 30 -1.83 -12.58 -3.89
C THR A 30 -2.01 -13.61 -2.77
N GLY A 31 -2.89 -13.34 -1.81
CA GLY A 31 -3.23 -14.27 -0.73
C GLY A 31 -3.86 -15.55 -1.27
N GLY A 32 -4.85 -15.43 -2.16
CA GLY A 32 -5.45 -16.56 -2.85
C GLY A 32 -4.45 -17.38 -3.69
N SER A 33 -3.46 -16.70 -4.29
CA SER A 33 -2.37 -17.38 -5.02
C SER A 33 -1.42 -18.13 -4.08
N PHE A 34 -1.11 -17.58 -2.91
CA PHE A 34 -0.34 -18.28 -1.87
C PHE A 34 -1.07 -19.52 -1.33
N LYS A 35 -2.37 -19.39 -1.06
CA LYS A 35 -3.21 -20.51 -0.63
C LYS A 35 -3.20 -21.63 -1.67
N SER A 36 -3.39 -21.27 -2.94
CA SER A 36 -3.37 -22.23 -4.05
C SER A 36 -2.01 -22.90 -4.21
N LEU A 37 -0.91 -22.15 -4.03
CA LEU A 37 0.44 -22.70 -4.06
C LEU A 37 0.66 -23.72 -2.94
N HIS A 38 0.21 -23.41 -1.72
CA HIS A 38 0.35 -24.32 -0.58
C HIS A 38 -0.51 -25.58 -0.73
N GLU A 39 -1.76 -25.45 -1.19
CA GLU A 39 -2.67 -26.60 -1.29
C GLU A 39 -2.45 -27.46 -2.54
N LYS A 40 -2.15 -26.83 -3.68
CA LYS A 40 -2.19 -27.48 -5.01
C LYS A 40 -0.85 -27.48 -5.75
N GLY A 41 0.15 -26.80 -5.21
CA GLY A 41 1.49 -26.73 -5.78
C GLY A 41 1.53 -26.04 -7.15
N ILE A 42 2.50 -26.44 -7.95
CA ILE A 42 2.76 -25.89 -9.29
C ILE A 42 2.71 -26.97 -10.35
N ASP A 43 2.34 -26.59 -11.56
CA ASP A 43 2.49 -27.44 -12.73
C ASP A 43 3.99 -27.52 -13.13
N PRO A 44 4.58 -28.73 -13.24
CA PRO A 44 6.01 -28.88 -13.51
C PRO A 44 6.46 -28.34 -14.88
N ALA A 45 5.57 -28.37 -15.89
CA ALA A 45 5.91 -27.99 -17.26
C ALA A 45 5.71 -26.49 -17.50
N SER A 46 4.58 -25.95 -17.04
CA SER A 46 4.20 -24.55 -17.27
C SER A 46 4.62 -23.61 -16.14
N LYS A 47 5.08 -24.14 -15.00
CA LYS A 47 5.44 -23.35 -13.79
C LYS A 47 4.30 -22.46 -13.27
N LYS A 48 3.07 -22.78 -13.65
CA LYS A 48 1.86 -22.09 -13.20
C LYS A 48 1.42 -22.64 -11.86
N ILE A 49 0.96 -21.76 -10.97
CA ILE A 49 0.34 -22.17 -9.70
C ILE A 49 -1.04 -22.77 -9.99
N ASN A 50 -1.27 -23.99 -9.54
CA ASN A 50 -2.50 -24.73 -9.83
C ASN A 50 -3.69 -24.10 -9.11
N GLY A 51 -4.71 -23.66 -9.88
CA GLY A 51 -5.94 -23.10 -9.33
C GLY A 51 -5.81 -21.70 -8.70
N ALA A 52 -4.70 -20.99 -8.96
CA ALA A 52 -4.51 -19.64 -8.46
C ALA A 52 -5.47 -18.63 -9.15
N PRO A 53 -6.14 -17.75 -8.39
CA PRO A 53 -7.09 -16.78 -8.92
C PRO A 53 -6.43 -15.52 -9.53
N GLY A 54 -5.12 -15.33 -9.32
CA GLY A 54 -4.39 -14.17 -9.83
C GLY A 54 -4.27 -14.16 -11.36
N ALA A 55 -4.16 -12.98 -11.96
CA ALA A 55 -4.10 -12.81 -13.41
C ALA A 55 -2.85 -13.45 -14.07
N ILE A 56 -1.69 -13.44 -13.38
CA ILE A 56 -0.41 -13.97 -13.88
C ILE A 56 0.25 -14.83 -12.78
N PRO A 57 -0.25 -16.04 -12.49
CA PRO A 57 0.20 -16.83 -11.36
C PRO A 57 1.31 -17.81 -11.77
N TYR A 58 2.47 -17.29 -12.18
CA TYR A 58 3.62 -18.09 -12.60
C TYR A 58 4.80 -17.92 -11.64
N VAL A 59 5.57 -18.99 -11.44
CA VAL A 59 6.78 -19.02 -10.61
C VAL A 59 7.94 -19.63 -11.41
N GLU A 60 8.63 -18.77 -12.16
CA GLU A 60 9.70 -19.15 -13.09
C GLU A 60 10.92 -19.73 -12.36
N HIS A 61 11.23 -19.22 -11.16
CA HIS A 61 12.49 -19.51 -10.46
C HIS A 61 12.34 -20.57 -9.36
N LEU A 62 11.12 -20.98 -9.02
CA LEU A 62 10.90 -22.03 -8.02
C LEU A 62 10.98 -23.43 -8.66
N THR A 63 11.79 -24.29 -8.05
CA THR A 63 11.80 -25.72 -8.38
C THR A 63 10.58 -26.41 -7.76
N VAL A 64 10.18 -27.57 -8.31
CA VAL A 64 9.06 -28.34 -7.75
C VAL A 64 9.39 -28.80 -6.32
N GLU A 65 10.63 -29.23 -6.10
CA GLU A 65 11.16 -29.61 -4.79
C GLU A 65 11.05 -28.48 -3.75
N ALA A 66 11.33 -27.23 -4.16
CA ALA A 66 11.19 -26.07 -3.30
C ALA A 66 9.74 -25.84 -2.85
N VAL A 67 8.80 -26.00 -3.78
CA VAL A 67 7.37 -25.88 -3.50
C VAL A 67 6.93 -27.01 -2.58
N GLU A 68 7.33 -28.25 -2.83
CA GLU A 68 7.02 -29.37 -1.95
C GLU A 68 7.60 -29.19 -0.54
N ARG A 69 8.84 -28.69 -0.45
CA ARG A 69 9.48 -28.35 0.83
C ARG A 69 8.67 -27.29 1.57
N PHE A 70 8.24 -26.25 0.87
CA PHE A 70 7.38 -25.21 1.42
C PHE A 70 6.05 -25.78 1.93
N GLN A 71 5.37 -26.62 1.14
CA GLN A 71 4.10 -27.25 1.50
C GLN A 71 4.20 -28.11 2.76
N LYS A 72 5.30 -28.86 2.91
CA LYS A 72 5.55 -29.74 4.07
C LYS A 72 6.04 -28.98 5.30
N GLN A 73 6.81 -27.91 5.10
CA GLN A 73 7.46 -27.19 6.20
C GLN A 73 6.49 -26.30 6.97
N VAL A 74 5.65 -25.53 6.25
CA VAL A 74 4.75 -24.55 6.86
C VAL A 74 3.30 -24.99 6.83
N GLN A 75 2.57 -24.64 7.90
CA GLN A 75 1.12 -24.64 7.90
C GLN A 75 0.61 -23.27 7.43
N PHE A 76 -0.30 -23.28 6.46
CA PHE A 76 -0.94 -22.07 5.95
C PHE A 76 -2.14 -21.67 6.82
N ILE A 77 -2.14 -20.44 7.32
CA ILE A 77 -3.21 -19.88 8.15
C ILE A 77 -3.87 -18.74 7.36
N ASP A 78 -5.09 -19.00 6.91
CA ASP A 78 -5.89 -18.06 6.13
C ASP A 78 -6.55 -17.02 7.04
N MET A 79 -6.08 -15.78 6.96
CA MET A 79 -6.69 -14.60 7.60
C MET A 79 -6.86 -13.48 6.56
N ILE A 80 -7.03 -13.83 5.28
CA ILE A 80 -7.16 -12.86 4.19
C ILE A 80 -8.40 -11.99 4.44
N GLY A 81 -8.25 -10.66 4.31
CA GLY A 81 -9.29 -9.68 4.61
C GLY A 81 -9.37 -9.26 6.08
N VAL A 82 -8.56 -9.83 6.96
CA VAL A 82 -8.47 -9.41 8.37
C VAL A 82 -7.34 -8.38 8.54
N GLU A 83 -7.70 -7.16 8.94
CA GLU A 83 -6.75 -6.07 9.28
C GLU A 83 -6.67 -5.78 10.78
N ASP A 84 -7.51 -6.45 11.58
CA ASP A 84 -7.57 -6.27 13.02
C ASP A 84 -6.31 -6.85 13.69
N ILE A 85 -5.49 -5.94 14.23
CA ILE A 85 -4.20 -6.26 14.85
C ILE A 85 -4.39 -7.16 16.07
N GLU A 86 -5.45 -6.98 16.86
CA GLU A 86 -5.67 -7.77 18.08
C GLU A 86 -5.97 -9.23 17.72
N LYS A 87 -6.77 -9.46 16.67
CA LYS A 87 -7.06 -10.81 16.16
C LYS A 87 -5.81 -11.48 15.58
N ILE A 88 -5.02 -10.74 14.80
CA ILE A 88 -3.78 -11.27 14.22
C ILE A 88 -2.80 -11.62 15.35
N LYS A 89 -2.64 -10.75 16.35
CA LYS A 89 -1.76 -10.98 17.49
C LYS A 89 -2.20 -12.20 18.31
N ALA A 90 -3.48 -12.31 18.63
CA ALA A 90 -4.02 -13.47 19.33
C ALA A 90 -3.75 -14.77 18.57
N LYS A 91 -3.89 -14.76 17.23
CA LYS A 91 -3.57 -15.92 16.41
C LYS A 91 -2.08 -16.26 16.41
N VAL A 92 -1.20 -15.26 16.39
CA VAL A 92 0.25 -15.48 16.53
C VAL A 92 0.58 -16.12 17.87
N GLU A 93 0.03 -15.61 18.98
CA GLU A 93 0.26 -16.17 20.32
C GLU A 93 -0.23 -17.62 20.43
N GLU A 94 -1.38 -17.95 19.83
CA GLU A 94 -1.91 -19.32 19.75
C GLU A 94 -0.95 -20.27 19.02
N LEU A 95 -0.39 -19.84 17.88
CA LEU A 95 0.51 -20.66 17.06
C LEU A 95 1.89 -20.83 17.71
N VAL A 96 2.39 -19.80 18.40
CA VAL A 96 3.63 -19.88 19.17
C VAL A 96 3.51 -20.93 20.29
N ALA A 97 2.33 -21.02 20.93
CA ALA A 97 2.09 -22.06 21.94
C ALA A 97 2.02 -23.49 21.36
N GLN A 98 1.76 -23.62 20.05
CA GLN A 98 1.67 -24.89 19.32
C GLN A 98 2.94 -25.19 18.51
N ASP A 99 4.06 -24.53 18.82
CA ASP A 99 5.31 -24.68 18.05
C ASP A 99 5.79 -26.15 18.03
N PRO A 100 5.78 -26.83 16.86
CA PRO A 100 6.27 -28.20 16.73
C PRO A 100 7.81 -28.27 16.70
N GLY A 101 8.51 -27.14 16.83
CA GLY A 101 9.96 -27.03 16.69
C GLY A 101 10.42 -26.95 15.24
N ALA A 102 11.74 -26.93 15.04
CA ALA A 102 12.33 -26.82 13.72
C ALA A 102 11.92 -28.00 12.81
N TYR A 103 11.74 -27.71 11.52
CA TYR A 103 11.54 -28.75 10.52
C TYR A 103 12.79 -29.65 10.46
N PRO A 104 12.62 -30.99 10.35
CA PRO A 104 13.71 -31.95 10.58
C PRO A 104 14.83 -31.93 9.53
N GLU A 105 14.57 -31.36 8.36
CA GLU A 105 15.56 -31.25 7.28
C GLU A 105 16.31 -29.91 7.32
N PRO A 106 17.57 -29.86 6.87
CA PRO A 106 18.36 -28.63 6.84
C PRO A 106 17.73 -27.52 5.97
N PRO A 107 18.20 -26.27 6.11
CA PRO A 107 17.82 -25.15 5.25
C PRO A 107 17.87 -25.50 3.76
N PHE A 108 16.80 -25.18 3.02
CA PHE A 108 16.77 -25.31 1.57
C PHE A 108 17.11 -23.95 0.95
N ILE A 109 18.22 -23.86 0.22
CA ILE A 109 18.72 -22.60 -0.33
C ILE A 109 18.56 -22.64 -1.85
N ILE A 110 17.93 -21.59 -2.40
CA ILE A 110 17.76 -21.39 -3.83
C ILE A 110 18.33 -20.03 -4.16
N GLU A 111 19.29 -20.00 -5.08
CA GLU A 111 19.76 -18.75 -5.66
C GLU A 111 18.74 -18.33 -6.71
N LEU A 112 17.95 -17.32 -6.39
CA LEU A 112 17.12 -16.64 -7.39
C LEU A 112 18.06 -15.78 -8.24
N GLU A 113 18.21 -16.12 -9.52
CA GLU A 113 18.89 -15.26 -10.47
C GLU A 113 18.28 -13.86 -10.39
N LYS A 114 19.08 -12.89 -9.96
CA LYS A 114 18.69 -11.49 -10.08
C LYS A 114 18.73 -11.21 -11.58
N LYS A 115 17.58 -10.94 -12.20
CA LYS A 115 17.59 -10.17 -13.43
C LYS A 115 18.29 -8.86 -13.10
N GLU A 116 19.57 -8.75 -13.48
CA GLU A 116 20.17 -7.44 -13.69
C GLU A 116 19.18 -6.72 -14.60
N VAL A 117 18.73 -5.56 -14.15
CA VAL A 117 17.90 -4.72 -15.00
C VAL A 117 18.82 -4.36 -16.16
N GLU A 118 18.68 -5.06 -17.29
CA GLU A 118 19.29 -4.63 -18.54
C GLU A 118 18.77 -3.22 -18.76
N GLU A 119 19.65 -2.24 -18.57
CA GLU A 119 19.42 -0.88 -19.00
C GLU A 119 19.06 -0.96 -20.48
N VAL A 120 17.78 -0.72 -20.77
CA VAL A 120 17.27 -0.72 -22.14
C VAL A 120 18.04 0.37 -22.89
N ALA A 121 19.03 -0.08 -23.68
CA ALA A 121 19.81 0.74 -24.57
C ALA A 121 18.88 1.32 -25.65
N GLY A 122 18.22 2.43 -25.36
CA GLY A 122 17.26 2.98 -26.32
C GLY A 122 16.60 4.32 -25.99
N LEU A 123 16.61 4.78 -24.73
CA LEU A 123 16.18 6.14 -24.41
C LEU A 123 17.14 6.78 -23.41
N LYS A 124 18.10 7.54 -23.93
CA LYS A 124 18.91 8.50 -23.19
C LYS A 124 18.00 9.62 -22.64
N LEU A 125 17.28 9.36 -21.57
CA LEU A 125 17.09 10.39 -20.56
C LEU A 125 18.44 10.53 -19.84
N PRO A 126 19.03 11.73 -19.72
CA PRO A 126 20.27 11.90 -18.97
C PRO A 126 19.93 11.77 -17.49
N LEU A 127 19.76 10.53 -17.03
CA LEU A 127 19.72 10.22 -15.61
C LEU A 127 21.15 10.41 -15.12
N ALA A 128 21.31 11.45 -14.31
CA ALA A 128 22.55 11.78 -13.62
C ALA A 128 23.15 10.52 -12.96
N PRO A 129 24.48 10.42 -12.89
CA PRO A 129 25.14 9.25 -12.31
C PRO A 129 24.55 8.94 -10.93
N VAL A 130 24.29 7.65 -10.68
CA VAL A 130 23.88 7.14 -9.36
C VAL A 130 25.07 7.27 -8.42
N ILE A 131 25.32 8.49 -7.95
CA ILE A 131 26.15 8.76 -6.79
C ILE A 131 25.44 8.04 -5.63
N PRO A 132 26.12 7.17 -4.85
CA PRO A 132 25.51 6.60 -3.66
C PRO A 132 24.95 7.77 -2.85
N PRO A 133 23.63 7.82 -2.59
CA PRO A 133 23.05 9.04 -2.07
C PRO A 133 23.73 9.31 -0.73
N SER A 134 24.46 10.42 -0.66
CA SER A 134 24.88 10.98 0.61
C SER A 134 23.59 11.15 1.42
N ILE A 135 23.36 10.24 2.36
CA ILE A 135 22.15 10.21 3.19
C ILE A 135 21.95 11.58 3.86
N SER A 136 23.05 12.30 4.11
CA SER A 136 23.03 13.66 4.64
C SER A 136 22.34 14.66 3.71
N THR A 137 22.62 14.66 2.40
CA THR A 137 21.97 15.59 1.46
C THR A 137 20.51 15.21 1.19
N LEU A 138 20.18 13.92 1.19
CA LEU A 138 18.78 13.47 1.11
C LEU A 138 17.99 13.87 2.36
N SER A 139 18.57 13.72 3.56
CA SER A 139 17.91 14.13 4.80
C SER A 139 17.63 15.62 4.84
N THR A 140 18.58 16.47 4.39
CA THR A 140 18.36 17.92 4.33
C THR A 140 17.26 18.33 3.36
N LEU A 141 17.12 17.62 2.23
CA LEU A 141 16.03 17.86 1.28
C LEU A 141 14.69 17.35 1.80
N LEU A 142 14.67 16.20 2.49
CA LEU A 142 13.47 15.68 3.14
C LEU A 142 12.98 16.61 4.26
N ASP A 143 13.90 17.20 5.02
CA ASP A 143 13.56 18.19 6.05
C ASP A 143 13.06 19.51 5.45
N ASP A 144 13.64 19.99 4.34
CA ASP A 144 13.12 21.16 3.62
C ASP A 144 11.73 20.89 3.02
N ILE A 145 11.49 19.70 2.47
CA ILE A 145 10.18 19.29 1.96
C ILE A 145 9.17 19.25 3.11
N LYS A 146 9.50 18.62 4.25
CA LYS A 146 8.63 18.60 5.44
C LYS A 146 8.32 20.02 5.93
N TYR A 147 9.32 20.90 5.97
CA TYR A 147 9.17 22.28 6.38
C TYR A 147 8.23 23.06 5.44
N ARG A 148 8.41 22.92 4.13
CA ARG A 148 7.53 23.55 3.12
C ARG A 148 6.11 23.01 3.19
N VAL A 149 5.92 21.71 3.39
CA VAL A 149 4.59 21.11 3.57
C VAL A 149 3.91 21.64 4.84
N GLN A 150 4.64 21.82 5.94
CA GLN A 150 4.12 22.45 7.14
C GLN A 150 3.74 23.92 6.93
N LEU A 151 4.55 24.69 6.18
CA LEU A 151 4.23 26.06 5.81
C LEU A 151 2.96 26.15 4.97
N ILE A 152 2.83 25.29 3.95
CA ILE A 152 1.64 25.21 3.10
C ILE A 152 0.41 24.81 3.94
N GLY A 153 0.55 23.86 4.86
CA GLY A 153 -0.52 23.49 5.78
C GLY A 153 -0.96 24.65 6.69
N ARG A 154 0.00 25.43 7.19
CA ARG A 154 -0.26 26.63 8.01
C ARG A 154 -0.94 27.73 7.20
N GLU A 155 -0.50 27.95 5.96
CA GLU A 155 -1.08 28.94 5.05
C GLU A 155 -2.49 28.54 4.62
N ARG A 156 -2.74 27.24 4.39
CA ARG A 156 -4.08 26.70 4.12
C ARG A 156 -5.01 26.88 5.32
N ARG A 157 -4.50 26.73 6.55
CA ARG A 157 -5.27 26.98 7.78
C ARG A 157 -5.62 28.47 7.95
N LEU A 158 -4.68 29.37 7.64
CA LEU A 158 -4.90 30.83 7.70
C LEU A 158 -5.86 31.31 6.61
N THR A 159 -5.71 30.82 5.38
CA THR A 159 -6.60 31.16 4.25
C THR A 159 -8.01 30.62 4.42
N THR A 160 -8.17 29.42 4.98
CA THR A 160 -9.50 28.85 5.29
C THR A 160 -10.21 29.66 6.38
N ALA A 161 -9.49 30.16 7.38
CA ALA A 161 -10.04 31.02 8.43
C ALA A 161 -10.52 32.39 7.89
N ILE A 162 -9.76 33.01 6.97
CA ILE A 162 -10.11 34.32 6.41
C ILE A 162 -11.22 34.20 5.35
N GLY A 163 -11.25 33.10 4.59
CA GLY A 163 -12.21 32.87 3.51
C GLY A 163 -13.65 32.83 3.98
N THR A 164 -13.93 32.22 5.14
CA THR A 164 -15.28 32.15 5.70
C THR A 164 -15.79 33.54 6.12
N THR A 165 -14.97 34.33 6.81
CA THR A 165 -15.34 35.71 7.21
C THR A 165 -15.59 36.63 6.02
N ARG A 166 -14.83 36.48 4.92
CA ARG A 166 -15.00 37.33 3.72
C ARG A 166 -16.32 37.04 3.01
N ALA A 167 -16.73 35.79 2.93
CA ALA A 167 -18.02 35.41 2.35
C ALA A 167 -19.20 35.99 3.13
N TRP A 168 -19.17 35.88 4.48
CA TRP A 168 -20.19 36.47 5.35
C TRP A 168 -20.28 37.99 5.21
N GLY A 169 -19.15 38.69 5.07
CA GLY A 169 -19.12 40.14 4.84
C GLY A 169 -19.76 40.56 3.50
N ILE A 170 -19.50 39.83 2.42
CA ILE A 170 -20.11 40.11 1.10
C ILE A 170 -21.63 39.88 1.16
N VAL A 171 -22.07 38.79 1.77
CA VAL A 171 -23.51 38.48 1.92
C VAL A 171 -24.23 39.55 2.75
N ALA A 172 -23.64 39.96 3.89
CA ALA A 172 -24.21 41.01 4.73
C ALA A 172 -24.30 42.36 3.99
N GLY A 173 -23.26 42.74 3.23
CA GLY A 173 -23.26 43.97 2.44
C GLY A 173 -24.31 43.95 1.32
N MET A 174 -24.47 42.82 0.64
CA MET A 174 -25.48 42.67 -0.41
C MET A 174 -26.91 42.73 0.15
N ALA A 175 -27.17 42.11 1.31
CA ALA A 175 -28.46 42.20 1.98
C ALA A 175 -28.82 43.64 2.40
N LEU A 176 -27.86 44.37 2.95
CA LEU A 176 -28.04 45.78 3.34
C LEU A 176 -28.31 46.68 2.12
N ALA A 177 -27.59 46.44 1.01
CA ALA A 177 -27.82 47.16 -0.24
C ALA A 177 -29.23 46.94 -0.79
N PHE A 178 -29.71 45.69 -0.82
CA PHE A 178 -31.09 45.39 -1.25
C PHE A 178 -32.13 46.01 -0.32
N LEU A 179 -31.86 46.07 0.98
CA LEU A 179 -32.75 46.71 1.96
C LEU A 179 -32.89 48.21 1.66
N PHE A 180 -31.79 48.92 1.43
CA PHE A 180 -31.83 50.35 1.06
C PHE A 180 -32.52 50.59 -0.28
N LEU A 181 -32.25 49.77 -1.29
CA LEU A 181 -32.89 49.87 -2.60
C LEU A 181 -34.40 49.61 -2.52
N GLY A 182 -34.81 48.62 -1.72
CA GLY A 182 -36.23 48.33 -1.47
C GLY A 182 -36.94 49.47 -0.74
N LEU A 183 -36.30 50.08 0.25
CA LEU A 183 -36.86 51.20 1.00
C LEU A 183 -36.99 52.46 0.11
N LEU A 184 -36.01 52.70 -0.76
CA LEU A 184 -36.04 53.80 -1.72
C LEU A 184 -37.13 53.59 -2.78
N ALA A 185 -37.26 52.37 -3.34
CA ALA A 185 -38.34 52.01 -4.24
C ALA A 185 -39.72 52.15 -3.58
N PHE A 186 -39.84 51.75 -2.30
CA PHE A 186 -41.06 51.92 -1.53
C PHE A 186 -41.40 53.40 -1.31
N MET A 187 -40.42 54.25 -0.99
CA MET A 187 -40.65 55.70 -0.86
C MET A 187 -41.05 56.35 -2.20
N ILE A 188 -40.47 55.94 -3.33
CA ILE A 188 -40.86 56.45 -4.65
C ILE A 188 -42.29 56.02 -4.98
N PHE A 189 -42.67 54.77 -4.70
CA PHE A 189 -44.01 54.27 -4.98
C PHE A 189 -45.07 54.83 -4.03
N ALA A 190 -44.74 55.01 -2.74
CA ALA A 190 -45.62 55.62 -1.75
C ALA A 190 -45.71 57.15 -1.86
N GLY A 191 -44.65 57.81 -2.36
CA GLY A 191 -44.59 59.27 -2.56
C GLY A 191 -45.02 59.74 -3.95
N GLY A 192 -45.07 58.86 -4.95
CA GLY A 192 -45.55 59.16 -6.31
C GLY A 192 -47.07 59.01 -6.50
N GLY A 193 -47.82 58.76 -5.42
CA GLY A 193 -49.28 58.71 -5.40
C GLY A 193 -49.92 60.02 -4.96
N GLY A 194 -49.51 61.14 -5.56
CA GLY A 194 -50.07 62.48 -5.37
C GLY A 194 -50.21 63.21 -6.69
#